data_AF-K0KY38-F1
#
_entry.id   AF-K0KY38-F1
#
_cell.length_a   1.000
_cell.length_b   1.000
_cell.length_c   1.000
_cell.angle_alpha   90.00
_cell.angle_beta   90.00
_cell.angle_gamma   90.00
#
_symmetry.space_group_name_H-M   'P 1'
#
loop_
_entity.id
_entity.type
_entity.pdbx_description
1 polymer ?
#
loop_
_entity_poly.entity_id
_entity_poly.type
_entity_poly.pdbx_seq_one_letter_code
_entity_poly.pdbx_strand_id
1 'polypeptide(L)'
;MATKTPRCDLSNFQYVKRDFGSSVKSIGEIMAIGRNFGESFQKAISQIVTPFVWFQGGEFENSSEELAEPIDLHCPAVVQKFELEGSLFALNRYVISRAKKLWLSDEQIALAAGSTGLEVRVKRRNFDFIQFLKKVDTLAT
;
A
#
# COMPACT_ATOMS: atom_id res chain seq x y z
N MET A 1 14.90 3.75 6.37
CA MET A 1 15.02 2.40 5.78
C MET A 1 14.73 2.49 4.28
N ALA A 2 15.38 1.65 3.47
CA ALA A 2 15.16 1.59 2.04
C ALA A 2 14.82 0.15 1.63
N THR A 3 13.80 -0.01 0.81
CA THR A 3 13.35 -1.30 0.27
C THR A 3 13.56 -1.29 -1.24
N LYS A 4 14.29 -2.29 -1.74
CA LYS A 4 14.50 -2.51 -3.17
C LYS A 4 13.68 -3.71 -3.60
N THR A 5 12.83 -3.56 -4.61
CA THR A 5 11.97 -4.63 -5.11
C THR A 5 12.15 -4.77 -6.62
N PRO A 6 12.46 -5.97 -7.13
CA PRO A 6 12.59 -6.20 -8.57
C PRO A 6 11.23 -6.13 -9.26
N ARG A 7 11.21 -5.59 -10.49
CA ARG A 7 10.05 -5.64 -11.38
C ARG A 7 10.27 -6.70 -12.45
N CYS A 8 9.39 -7.70 -12.43
CA CYS A 8 9.47 -8.88 -13.29
C CYS A 8 8.24 -8.95 -14.21
N ASP A 9 8.21 -8.12 -15.27
CA ASP A 9 7.13 -8.13 -16.26
C ASP A 9 7.42 -9.14 -17.38
N LEU A 10 7.16 -10.42 -17.11
CA LEU A 10 7.44 -11.54 -18.03
C LEU A 10 6.30 -11.79 -19.06
N SER A 11 5.26 -10.97 -19.06
CA SER A 11 4.08 -11.14 -19.94
C SER A 11 4.42 -11.06 -21.43
N ASN A 12 5.44 -10.27 -21.79
CA ASN A 12 5.87 -10.08 -23.17
C ASN A 12 6.76 -11.23 -23.70
N PHE A 13 7.19 -12.16 -22.84
CA PHE A 13 8.15 -13.20 -23.19
C PHE A 13 7.48 -14.58 -23.20
N GLN A 14 7.18 -15.11 -24.39
CA GLN A 14 6.47 -16.39 -24.54
C GLN A 14 7.33 -17.61 -24.22
N TYR A 15 8.65 -17.53 -24.43
CA TYR A 15 9.58 -18.68 -24.33
C TYR A 15 10.45 -18.66 -23.06
N VAL A 16 10.22 -17.73 -22.15
CA VAL A 16 11.03 -17.60 -20.92
C VAL A 16 10.36 -18.35 -19.79
N LYS A 17 11.08 -19.31 -19.18
CA LYS A 17 10.63 -20.00 -17.96
C LYS A 17 10.41 -18.98 -16.84
N ARG A 18 9.27 -19.02 -16.17
CA ARG A 18 8.90 -18.07 -15.09
C ARG A 18 9.51 -18.39 -13.73
N ASP A 19 10.17 -19.54 -13.60
CA ASP A 19 10.80 -19.96 -12.34
C ASP A 19 11.97 -19.06 -11.98
N PHE A 20 12.19 -18.82 -10.69
CA PHE A 20 13.38 -18.10 -10.25
C PHE A 20 14.61 -19.02 -10.33
N GLY A 21 15.75 -18.46 -10.75
CA GLY A 21 17.03 -19.15 -10.81
C GLY A 21 18.17 -18.18 -10.54
N SER A 22 19.42 -18.62 -10.66
CA SER A 22 20.60 -17.76 -10.46
C SER A 22 20.73 -16.64 -11.49
N SER A 23 20.09 -16.79 -12.66
CA SER A 23 20.09 -15.78 -13.71
C SER A 23 19.04 -14.70 -13.45
N VAL A 24 19.42 -13.44 -13.64
CA VAL A 24 18.53 -12.28 -13.49
C VAL A 24 17.41 -12.34 -14.53
N LYS A 25 16.16 -12.17 -14.07
CA LYS A 25 14.94 -12.11 -14.91
C LYS A 25 14.14 -10.82 -14.73
N SER A 26 14.55 -9.98 -13.77
CA SER A 26 13.95 -8.67 -13.56
C SER A 26 14.36 -7.72 -14.67
N ILE A 27 13.40 -6.95 -15.18
CA ILE A 27 13.61 -5.94 -16.23
C ILE A 27 14.00 -4.59 -15.59
N GLY A 28 13.57 -4.36 -14.36
CA GLY A 28 13.91 -3.17 -13.61
C GLY A 28 13.80 -3.37 -12.11
N GLU A 29 14.00 -2.28 -11.38
CA GLU A 29 13.97 -2.25 -9.92
C GLU A 29 13.30 -0.98 -9.44
N ILE A 30 12.58 -1.11 -8.34
CA ILE A 30 11.94 -0.01 -7.62
C ILE A 30 12.62 0.12 -6.26
N MET A 31 12.88 1.36 -5.85
CA MET A 31 13.40 1.67 -4.53
C MET A 31 12.45 2.63 -3.82
N ALA A 32 12.04 2.27 -2.61
CA ALA A 32 11.21 3.11 -1.76
C ALA A 32 11.87 3.36 -0.40
N ILE A 33 11.69 4.57 0.11
CA ILE A 33 12.27 5.02 1.39
C ILE A 33 11.14 5.32 2.40
N GLY A 34 11.32 4.81 3.61
CA GLY A 34 10.39 4.97 4.73
C GLY A 34 11.11 5.08 6.06
N ARG A 35 10.42 5.59 7.08
CA ARG A 35 10.95 5.64 8.45
C ARG A 35 10.99 4.25 9.08
N ASN A 36 10.06 3.39 8.70
CA ASN A 36 10.00 1.99 9.09
C ASN A 36 9.88 1.07 7.87
N PHE A 37 10.01 -0.23 8.11
CA PHE A 37 9.95 -1.26 7.07
C PHE A 37 8.57 -1.34 6.40
N GLY A 38 7.48 -1.31 7.18
CA GLY A 38 6.12 -1.39 6.65
C GLY A 38 5.80 -0.26 5.65
N GLU A 39 6.22 0.96 5.96
CA GLU A 39 6.08 2.14 5.11
C GLU A 39 6.90 2.00 3.82
N SER A 40 8.19 1.63 3.92
CA SER A 40 9.03 1.49 2.72
C SER A 40 8.57 0.33 1.84
N PHE A 41 8.10 -0.76 2.44
CA PHE A 41 7.58 -1.92 1.74
C PHE A 41 6.26 -1.63 1.01
N GLN A 42 5.27 -1.04 1.69
CA GLN A 42 4.00 -0.70 1.04
C GLN A 42 4.17 0.34 -0.07
N LYS A 43 5.07 1.33 0.11
CA LYS A 43 5.44 2.26 -0.96
C LYS A 43 6.07 1.55 -2.17
N ALA A 44 6.92 0.55 -1.94
CA ALA A 44 7.52 -0.23 -3.02
C ALA A 44 6.46 -1.05 -3.77
N ILE A 45 5.57 -1.76 -3.05
CA ILE A 45 4.55 -2.58 -3.69
C ILE A 45 3.54 -1.73 -4.46
N SER A 46 3.15 -0.57 -3.95
CA SER A 46 2.21 0.34 -4.62
C SER A 46 2.71 0.83 -5.98
N GLN A 47 4.02 0.72 -6.27
CA GLN A 47 4.58 1.03 -7.59
C GLN A 47 4.61 -0.16 -8.56
N ILE A 48 4.53 -1.38 -8.03
CA ILE A 48 4.56 -2.63 -8.82
C ILE A 48 3.15 -3.08 -9.16
N VAL A 49 2.27 -3.06 -8.17
CA VAL A 49 0.92 -3.63 -8.25
C VAL A 49 -0.10 -2.51 -8.30
N THR A 50 -1.08 -2.62 -9.19
CA THR A 50 -2.20 -1.68 -9.24
C THR A 50 -3.07 -1.84 -7.98
N PRO A 51 -3.66 -0.75 -7.45
CA PRO A 51 -4.45 -0.79 -6.22
C PRO A 51 -5.63 -1.77 -6.30
N PHE A 52 -6.18 -1.99 -7.50
CA PHE A 52 -7.24 -2.98 -7.75
C PHE A 52 -6.78 -4.43 -7.52
N VAL A 53 -5.63 -4.82 -8.05
CA VAL A 53 -5.06 -6.17 -7.86
C VAL A 53 -4.64 -6.39 -6.40
N TRP A 54 -4.26 -5.31 -5.71
CA TRP A 54 -3.94 -5.33 -4.28
C TRP A 54 -5.14 -5.67 -3.40
N PHE A 55 -6.34 -5.31 -3.84
CA PHE A 55 -7.59 -5.52 -3.13
C PHE A 55 -8.18 -6.92 -3.35
N GLN A 56 -7.94 -7.52 -4.52
CA GLN A 56 -8.44 -8.86 -4.90
C GLN A 56 -7.73 -10.04 -4.22
N GLY A 57 -6.86 -9.80 -3.23
CA GLY A 57 -6.23 -10.88 -2.48
C GLY A 57 -7.25 -11.66 -1.67
N GLY A 58 -7.75 -12.78 -2.24
CA GLY A 58 -8.48 -13.88 -1.60
C GLY A 58 -9.80 -13.53 -0.90
N GLU A 59 -10.86 -14.28 -1.20
CA GLU A 59 -12.02 -14.31 -0.29
C GLU A 59 -11.55 -14.84 1.07
N PHE A 60 -11.52 -13.97 2.08
CA PHE A 60 -11.30 -14.38 3.47
C PHE A 60 -12.68 -14.55 4.10
N GLU A 61 -13.00 -15.78 4.51
CA GLU A 61 -14.18 -16.03 5.34
C GLU A 61 -14.06 -15.22 6.64
N ASN A 62 -15.07 -14.39 6.87
CA ASN A 62 -15.17 -13.52 8.03
C ASN A 62 -14.96 -14.30 9.34
N SER A 63 -13.90 -13.99 10.08
CA SER A 63 -13.88 -14.21 11.53
C SER A 63 -13.44 -12.94 12.23
N SER A 64 -14.37 -12.38 13.01
CA SER A 64 -14.32 -11.05 13.61
C SER A 64 -13.31 -10.89 14.78
N GLU A 65 -12.38 -11.81 14.95
CA GLU A 65 -11.60 -11.96 16.20
C GLU A 65 -10.07 -11.90 16.05
N GLU A 66 -9.49 -11.83 14.85
CA GLU A 66 -8.02 -11.81 14.68
C GLU A 66 -7.38 -10.40 14.72
N LEU A 67 -8.10 -9.40 15.26
CA LEU A 67 -7.66 -7.99 15.26
C LEU A 67 -6.66 -7.63 16.38
N ALA A 68 -6.16 -8.60 17.13
CA ALA A 68 -5.32 -8.38 18.30
C ALA A 68 -3.81 -8.56 18.05
N GLU A 69 -3.39 -9.22 16.96
CA GLU A 69 -1.96 -9.52 16.76
C GLU A 69 -1.30 -8.57 15.75
N PRO A 70 -0.21 -7.88 16.14
CA PRO A 70 0.41 -6.80 15.36
C PRO A 70 1.50 -7.33 14.42
N ILE A 71 1.31 -8.49 13.78
CA ILE A 71 2.32 -9.08 12.91
C ILE A 71 1.60 -9.73 11.72
N ASP A 72 2.18 -9.52 10.52
CA ASP A 72 1.86 -10.18 9.25
C ASP A 72 0.67 -9.67 8.44
N LEU A 73 0.99 -8.66 7.61
CA LEU A 73 0.60 -8.54 6.21
C LEU A 73 -0.88 -8.78 5.82
N HIS A 74 -1.82 -8.61 6.75
CA HIS A 74 -3.24 -8.63 6.41
C HIS A 74 -3.72 -7.24 5.99
N CYS A 75 -3.09 -6.70 4.95
CA CYS A 75 -3.48 -5.44 4.36
C CYS A 75 -4.82 -5.48 3.61
N PRO A 76 -5.33 -6.61 3.07
CA PRO A 76 -6.68 -6.69 2.48
C PRO A 76 -7.81 -6.59 3.52
N ALA A 77 -7.70 -7.27 4.67
CA ALA A 77 -8.78 -7.34 5.67
C ALA A 77 -9.06 -6.00 6.36
N VAL A 78 -8.02 -5.18 6.60
CA VAL A 78 -8.22 -3.84 7.15
C VAL A 78 -8.95 -2.93 6.16
N VAL A 79 -8.74 -3.14 4.85
CA VAL A 79 -9.43 -2.39 3.79
C VAL A 79 -10.88 -2.86 3.64
N GLN A 80 -11.17 -4.17 3.73
CA GLN A 80 -12.53 -4.70 3.80
C GLN A 80 -13.33 -4.12 4.99
N LYS A 81 -12.68 -3.91 6.14
CA LYS A 81 -13.35 -3.28 7.29
C LYS A 81 -13.72 -1.80 7.06
N PHE A 82 -13.06 -1.12 6.10
CA PHE A 82 -13.43 0.22 5.66
C PHE A 82 -14.58 0.22 4.62
N GLU A 83 -14.91 -0.92 3.99
CA GLU A 83 -16.02 -1.03 3.03
C GLU A 83 -17.40 -0.83 3.67
N LEU A 84 -17.53 -1.07 4.97
CA LEU A 84 -18.82 -1.01 5.67
C LEU A 84 -19.46 0.38 5.71
N GLU A 85 -18.72 1.46 5.40
CA GLU A 85 -19.28 2.81 5.39
C GLU A 85 -19.32 3.50 4.02
N GLY A 86 -18.91 2.82 2.94
CA GLY A 86 -19.25 3.03 1.51
C GLY A 86 -19.42 4.45 0.93
N SER A 87 -19.00 5.50 1.63
CA SER A 87 -19.33 6.88 1.30
C SER A 87 -18.18 7.80 1.67
N LEU A 88 -17.89 8.70 0.75
CA LEU A 88 -16.93 9.78 0.93
C LEU A 88 -17.21 10.55 2.22
N PHE A 89 -18.48 10.70 2.64
CA PHE A 89 -18.87 11.40 3.87
C PHE A 89 -18.40 10.71 5.16
N ALA A 90 -18.28 9.39 5.15
CA ALA A 90 -17.85 8.59 6.29
C ALA A 90 -16.33 8.69 6.59
N LEU A 91 -15.54 9.25 5.65
CA LEU A 91 -14.11 9.51 5.87
C LEU A 91 -13.89 10.62 6.91
N ASN A 92 -13.94 10.22 8.19
CA ASN A 92 -13.61 11.06 9.34
C ASN A 92 -12.07 11.15 9.52
N ARG A 93 -11.62 12.19 10.23
CA ARG A 93 -10.24 12.40 10.65
C ARG A 93 -9.64 11.16 11.32
N TYR A 94 -10.44 10.45 12.14
CA TYR A 94 -10.02 9.22 12.81
C TYR A 94 -9.69 8.09 11.82
N VAL A 95 -10.57 7.87 10.84
CA VAL A 95 -10.44 6.85 9.78
C VAL A 95 -9.17 7.10 8.96
N ILE A 96 -8.97 8.35 8.52
CA ILE A 96 -7.78 8.75 7.75
C ILE A 96 -6.51 8.61 8.60
N SER A 97 -6.55 8.98 9.88
CA SER A 97 -5.41 8.82 10.79
C SER A 97 -5.02 7.35 10.96
N ARG A 98 -6.01 6.47 11.14
CA ARG A 98 -5.79 5.03 11.29
C ARG A 98 -5.28 4.40 10.00
N ALA A 99 -5.87 4.73 8.85
CA ALA A 99 -5.41 4.26 7.55
C ALA A 99 -3.96 4.68 7.25
N LYS A 100 -3.58 5.92 7.61
CA LYS A 100 -2.19 6.39 7.44
C LYS A 100 -1.20 5.78 8.43
N LYS A 101 -1.63 5.41 9.65
CA LYS A 101 -0.82 4.61 10.57
C LYS A 101 -0.58 3.19 10.05
N LEU A 102 -1.47 2.68 9.21
CA LEU A 102 -1.36 1.41 8.50
C LEU A 102 -0.69 1.54 7.13
N TRP A 103 -0.17 2.73 6.81
CA TRP A 103 0.65 3.03 5.62
C TRP A 103 -0.10 2.99 4.27
N LEU A 104 -1.44 2.94 4.30
CA LEU A 104 -2.28 2.88 3.10
C LEU A 104 -2.14 4.13 2.20
N SER A 105 -2.12 3.89 0.89
CA SER A 105 -2.05 4.93 -0.13
C SER A 105 -3.38 5.67 -0.29
N ASP A 106 -3.35 6.90 -0.83
CA ASP A 106 -4.57 7.67 -1.08
C ASP A 106 -5.48 6.96 -2.10
N GLU A 107 -4.91 6.19 -3.03
CA GLU A 107 -5.65 5.40 -4.03
C GLU A 107 -6.30 4.16 -3.44
N GLN A 108 -5.64 3.48 -2.50
CA GLN A 108 -6.23 2.33 -1.79
C GLN A 108 -7.41 2.77 -0.92
N ILE A 109 -7.28 3.90 -0.23
CA ILE A 109 -8.38 4.48 0.56
C ILE A 109 -9.52 4.91 -0.37
N ALA A 110 -9.20 5.48 -1.53
CA ALA A 110 -10.20 5.90 -2.51
C ALA A 110 -10.97 4.72 -3.09
N LEU A 111 -10.28 3.62 -3.42
CA LEU A 111 -10.90 2.39 -3.90
C LEU A 111 -11.90 1.82 -2.88
N ALA A 112 -11.51 1.77 -1.60
CA ALA A 112 -12.36 1.29 -0.51
C ALA A 112 -13.57 2.20 -0.25
N ALA A 113 -13.41 3.51 -0.45
CA ALA A 113 -14.45 4.51 -0.26
C ALA A 113 -15.32 4.77 -1.49
N GLY A 114 -15.07 4.07 -2.62
CA GLY A 114 -15.77 4.32 -3.90
C GLY A 114 -15.54 5.73 -4.46
N SER A 115 -14.41 6.36 -4.13
CA SER A 115 -14.09 7.75 -4.43
C SER A 115 -12.83 7.84 -5.31
N THR A 116 -12.43 9.05 -5.70
CA THR A 116 -11.16 9.29 -6.41
C THR A 116 -10.02 9.62 -5.43
N GLY A 117 -8.79 9.24 -5.77
CA GLY A 117 -7.61 9.55 -4.96
C GLY A 117 -7.38 11.05 -4.73
N LEU A 118 -7.88 11.89 -5.64
CA LEU A 118 -7.85 13.35 -5.53
C LEU A 118 -8.75 13.85 -4.40
N GLU A 119 -9.97 13.35 -4.29
CA GLU A 119 -10.92 13.73 -3.24
C GLU A 119 -10.40 13.34 -1.85
N VAL A 120 -9.85 12.12 -1.72
CA VAL A 120 -9.18 11.67 -0.49
C VAL A 120 -8.01 12.57 -0.13
N ARG A 121 -7.22 13.00 -1.12
CA ARG A 121 -6.08 13.91 -0.90
C ARG A 121 -6.52 15.33 -0.49
N VAL A 122 -7.63 15.83 -1.03
CA VAL A 122 -8.21 17.12 -0.60
C VAL A 122 -8.68 17.01 0.85
N LYS A 123 -9.45 15.98 1.20
CA LYS A 123 -9.87 15.74 2.59
C LYS A 123 -8.70 15.59 3.55
N ARG A 124 -7.68 14.82 3.15
CA ARG A 124 -6.48 14.62 3.95
C ARG A 124 -5.74 15.94 4.23
N ARG A 125 -5.66 16.83 3.23
CA ARG A 125 -5.11 18.18 3.41
C ARG A 125 -5.98 19.05 4.33
N ASN A 126 -7.30 18.98 4.21
CA ASN A 126 -8.21 19.72 5.08
C ASN A 126 -8.11 19.32 6.57
N PHE A 127 -7.66 18.09 6.86
CA PHE A 127 -7.42 17.61 8.21
C PHE A 127 -5.97 17.79 8.70
N ASP A 128 -5.16 18.56 7.97
CA ASP A 128 -3.74 18.82 8.23
C ASP A 128 -2.83 17.57 8.23
N PHE A 129 -3.27 16.48 7.60
CA PHE A 129 -2.46 15.27 7.46
C PHE A 129 -1.55 15.39 6.24
N ILE A 130 -0.50 16.19 6.31
CA ILE A 130 0.43 16.42 5.19
C ILE A 130 1.63 15.47 5.27
N GLN A 131 2.18 15.07 4.12
CA GLN A 131 3.40 14.27 4.07
C GLN A 131 4.60 15.18 4.33
N PHE A 132 5.48 14.80 5.25
CA PHE A 132 6.72 15.53 5.50
C PHE A 132 7.78 15.15 4.47
N LEU A 133 8.36 16.14 3.80
CA LEU A 133 9.59 15.94 3.04
C LEU A 133 10.77 15.83 4.01
N LYS A 134 11.60 14.81 3.81
CA LYS A 134 12.85 14.63 4.55
C LYS A 134 14.00 14.60 3.56
N LYS A 135 15.09 15.28 3.90
CA LYS A 135 16.35 15.19 3.19
C LYS A 135 17.01 13.84 3.49
N VAL A 136 17.65 13.25 2.49
CA VAL A 136 18.50 12.08 2.69
C VAL A 136 19.90 12.61 3.00
N ASP A 137 20.23 12.61 4.29
CA ASP A 137 21.57 12.91 4.76
C ASP A 137 22.24 11.60 5.18
N THR A 138 23.47 11.39 4.74
CA THR A 138 24.22 10.15 5.01
C THR A 138 24.63 10.00 6.46
N LEU A 139 24.55 11.07 7.26
CA LEU A 139 25.07 11.13 8.63
C LEU A 139 24.06 10.81 9.73
N ALA A 140 22.83 10.41 9.40
CA ALA A 140 21.81 10.00 10.37
C ALA A 140 21.66 10.93 11.60
N THR A 141 21.87 12.24 11.41
CA THR A 141 21.70 13.29 12.42
C THR A 141 20.25 13.57 12.75
#